data_AF-A0A9W4T2T8-F1
#
_entry.id   AF-A0A9W4T2T8-F1
#
_cell.length_a   1.000
_cell.length_b   1.000
_cell.length_c   1.000
_cell.angle_alpha   90.00
_cell.angle_beta   90.00
_cell.angle_gamma   90.00
#
_symmetry.space_group_name_H-M   'P 1'
#
loop_
_entity.id
_entity.type
_entity.pdbx_description
1 polymer ?
#
loop_
_entity_poly.entity_id
_entity_poly.type
_entity_poly.pdbx_seq_one_letter_code
_entity_poly.pdbx_strand_id
1 'polypeptide(L)'
;MTPSFGILVDESTRSKAKYFVLCYQFWNQKNQISVITVAHLEDIPRCNANTIFNTVTKYIQQDGFSFNKCALWVTDNTAYMSGEKKEAVILFNKKNDTNAI
;
A
#
# COMPACT_ATOMS: atom_id res chain seq x y z
N MET A 1 -6.83 17.32 -13.41
CA MET A 1 -6.18 16.52 -12.36
C MET A 1 -6.14 15.08 -12.81
N THR A 2 -5.00 14.41 -12.67
CA THR A 2 -4.88 12.98 -12.95
C THR A 2 -5.57 12.20 -11.83
N PRO A 3 -6.34 11.13 -12.11
CA PRO A 3 -6.99 10.35 -11.06
C PRO A 3 -5.96 9.79 -10.09
N SER A 4 -6.09 10.12 -8.81
CA SER A 4 -5.29 9.57 -7.72
C SER A 4 -6.08 8.49 -6.97
N PHE A 5 -5.35 7.60 -6.30
CA PHE A 5 -5.92 6.58 -5.45
C PHE A 5 -5.19 6.56 -4.10
N GLY A 6 -5.81 5.96 -3.10
CA GLY A 6 -5.18 5.60 -1.84
C GLY A 6 -5.03 4.08 -1.75
N ILE A 7 -4.18 3.65 -0.83
CA ILE A 7 -4.11 2.25 -0.42
C ILE A 7 -4.42 2.12 1.06
N LEU A 8 -5.07 1.04 1.42
CA LEU A 8 -5.13 0.55 2.79
C LEU A 8 -4.40 -0.78 2.82
N VAL A 9 -3.44 -0.89 3.73
CA VAL A 9 -2.59 -2.05 3.90
C VAL A 9 -2.60 -2.47 5.36
N ASP A 10 -2.75 -3.77 5.58
CA ASP A 10 -2.73 -4.37 6.90
C ASP A 10 -2.02 -5.73 6.81
N GLU A 11 -1.41 -6.12 7.92
CA GLU A 11 -0.70 -7.38 8.02
C GLU A 11 -0.92 -8.05 9.37
N SER A 12 -1.00 -9.36 9.36
CA SER A 12 -1.22 -10.13 10.58
C SER A 12 -0.40 -11.40 10.60
N THR A 13 0.25 -11.63 11.73
CA THR A 13 0.90 -12.91 12.01
C THR A 13 -0.07 -13.84 12.71
N ARG A 14 -0.37 -14.99 12.08
CA ARG A 14 -1.10 -16.08 12.76
C ARG A 14 -0.34 -17.39 12.63
N SER A 15 0.23 -17.85 13.75
CA SER A 15 1.14 -18.99 13.77
C SER A 15 2.29 -18.78 12.76
N LYS A 16 2.44 -19.68 11.79
CA LYS A 16 3.49 -19.59 10.75
C LYS A 16 3.13 -18.62 9.63
N ALA A 17 1.86 -18.49 9.28
CA ALA A 17 1.38 -17.61 8.21
C ALA A 17 1.55 -16.13 8.57
N LYS A 18 1.76 -15.30 7.54
CA LYS A 18 1.82 -13.84 7.62
C LYS A 18 0.89 -13.31 6.55
N TYR A 19 -0.33 -13.00 6.94
CA TYR A 19 -1.32 -12.47 6.02
C TYR A 19 -1.02 -11.00 5.75
N PHE A 20 -1.05 -10.64 4.48
CA PHE A 20 -0.98 -9.26 4.02
C PHE A 20 -2.23 -8.99 3.18
N VAL A 21 -2.91 -7.88 3.47
CA VAL A 21 -4.04 -7.40 2.67
C VAL A 21 -3.70 -6.05 2.07
N LEU A 22 -3.98 -5.89 0.77
CA LEU A 22 -3.92 -4.64 0.06
C LEU A 22 -5.31 -4.30 -0.47
N CYS A 23 -5.77 -3.10 -0.12
CA CYS A 23 -7.00 -2.52 -0.59
C CYS A 23 -6.71 -1.24 -1.38
N TYR A 24 -7.48 -1.00 -2.44
CA TYR A 24 -7.51 0.30 -3.11
C TYR A 24 -8.64 1.15 -2.58
N GLN A 25 -8.33 2.42 -2.33
CA GLN A 25 -9.28 3.45 -1.95
C GLN A 25 -9.39 4.48 -3.08
N PHE A 26 -10.60 4.83 -3.48
CA PHE A 26 -10.81 5.88 -4.48
C PHE A 26 -12.19 6.53 -4.31
N TRP A 27 -12.33 7.74 -4.87
CA TRP A 27 -13.61 8.43 -4.89
C TRP A 27 -14.43 7.98 -6.11
N ASN A 28 -15.60 7.40 -5.87
CA ASN A 28 -16.53 7.05 -6.93
C ASN A 28 -17.33 8.30 -7.32
N GLN A 29 -17.00 8.89 -8.48
CA GLN A 29 -17.64 10.10 -8.99
C GLN A 29 -19.14 9.93 -9.26
N LYS A 30 -19.60 8.74 -9.65
CA LYS A 30 -21.01 8.49 -9.95
C LYS A 30 -21.86 8.51 -8.68
N ASN A 31 -21.37 7.84 -7.65
CA ASN A 31 -22.11 7.62 -6.42
C ASN A 31 -21.79 8.66 -5.34
N GLN A 32 -20.78 9.51 -5.55
CA GLN A 32 -20.29 10.52 -4.60
C GLN A 32 -19.94 9.91 -3.23
N ILE A 33 -19.23 8.78 -3.25
CA ILE A 33 -18.80 8.06 -2.05
C ILE A 33 -17.33 7.64 -2.16
N SER A 34 -16.68 7.50 -1.00
CA SER A 34 -15.40 6.80 -0.89
C SER A 34 -15.64 5.29 -1.01
N VAL A 35 -14.91 4.62 -1.90
CA VAL A 35 -14.95 3.18 -2.08
C VAL A 35 -13.61 2.60 -1.66
N ILE A 36 -13.66 1.51 -0.89
CA ILE A 36 -12.51 0.66 -0.57
C ILE A 36 -12.81 -0.73 -1.16
N THR A 37 -11.87 -1.27 -1.92
CA THR A 37 -11.97 -2.62 -2.50
C THR A 37 -10.75 -3.43 -2.07
N VAL A 38 -10.99 -4.62 -1.52
CA VAL A 38 -9.91 -5.60 -1.28
C VAL A 38 -9.39 -6.05 -2.63
N ALA A 39 -8.12 -5.76 -2.91
CA ALA A 39 -7.47 -6.08 -4.17
C ALA A 39 -6.69 -7.39 -4.07
N HIS A 40 -5.89 -7.53 -3.01
CA HIS A 40 -5.02 -8.69 -2.81
C HIS A 40 -5.02 -9.17 -1.37
N LEU A 41 -4.92 -10.48 -1.21
CA LEU A 41 -4.63 -11.17 0.03
C LEU A 41 -3.50 -12.17 -0.25
N GLU A 42 -2.36 -12.00 0.42
CA GLU A 42 -1.14 -12.81 0.18
C GLU A 42 -0.59 -13.34 1.51
N ASP A 43 -0.04 -14.55 1.50
CA ASP A 43 0.84 -15.02 2.57
C ASP A 43 2.28 -14.59 2.25
N ILE A 44 2.81 -13.64 3.01
CA ILE A 44 4.14 -13.06 2.78
C ILE A 44 5.20 -13.77 3.63
N PRO A 45 6.48 -13.78 3.22
CA PRO A 45 7.50 -14.48 4.00
C PRO A 45 7.74 -13.86 5.38
N ARG A 46 7.61 -12.53 5.53
CA ARG A 46 7.86 -11.78 6.78
C ARG A 46 7.09 -10.45 6.82
N CYS A 47 6.54 -10.09 7.98
CA CYS A 47 6.01 -8.75 8.24
C CYS A 47 7.16 -7.78 8.56
N ASN A 48 7.71 -7.14 7.53
CA ASN A 48 8.71 -6.08 7.66
C ASN A 48 8.62 -5.08 6.51
N ALA A 49 9.27 -3.93 6.67
CA ALA A 49 9.17 -2.80 5.76
C ALA A 49 9.52 -3.17 4.30
N ASN A 50 10.63 -3.89 4.08
CA ASN A 50 11.07 -4.29 2.75
C ASN A 50 10.09 -5.23 2.06
N THR A 51 9.60 -6.24 2.79
CA THR A 51 8.67 -7.22 2.23
C THR A 51 7.37 -6.53 1.84
N ILE A 52 6.82 -5.70 2.74
CA ILE A 52 5.56 -5.01 2.47
C ILE A 52 5.71 -4.00 1.34
N PHE A 53 6.77 -3.18 1.34
CA PHE A 53 7.05 -2.25 0.24
C PHE A 53 7.17 -2.95 -1.12
N ASN A 54 7.88 -4.08 -1.18
CA ASN A 54 8.04 -4.85 -2.42
C ASN A 54 6.71 -5.47 -2.86
N THR A 55 5.94 -6.03 -1.92
CA THR A 55 4.61 -6.60 -2.21
C THR A 55 3.64 -5.55 -2.72
N VAL A 56 3.54 -4.38 -2.06
CA VAL A 56 2.71 -3.26 -2.52
C VAL A 56 3.14 -2.79 -3.91
N THR A 57 4.45 -2.62 -4.13
CA THR A 57 5.00 -2.20 -5.43
C THR A 57 4.63 -3.18 -6.53
N LYS A 58 4.82 -4.48 -6.29
CA LYS A 58 4.49 -5.57 -7.21
C LYS A 58 3.02 -5.47 -7.61
N TYR A 59 2.11 -5.37 -6.65
CA TYR A 59 0.68 -5.36 -6.93
C TYR A 59 0.20 -4.09 -7.63
N ILE A 60 0.68 -2.91 -7.20
CA ILE A 60 0.39 -1.65 -7.90
C ILE A 60 0.77 -1.75 -9.39
N GLN A 61 1.96 -2.29 -9.68
CA GLN A 61 2.43 -2.45 -11.07
C GLN A 61 1.63 -3.51 -11.83
N GLN A 62 1.35 -4.66 -11.20
CA GLN A 62 0.56 -5.75 -11.81
C GLN A 62 -0.86 -5.30 -12.17
N ASP A 63 -1.47 -4.47 -11.33
CA ASP A 63 -2.82 -3.96 -11.54
C ASP A 63 -2.88 -2.74 -12.49
N GLY A 64 -1.74 -2.35 -13.06
CA GLY A 64 -1.65 -1.24 -14.02
C GLY A 64 -1.74 0.15 -13.38
N PHE A 65 -1.66 0.25 -12.05
CA PHE A 65 -1.61 1.52 -11.35
C PHE A 65 -0.21 2.13 -11.44
N SER A 66 -0.17 3.45 -11.56
CA SER A 66 1.08 4.20 -11.46
C SER A 66 1.37 4.50 -10.00
N PHE A 67 2.54 4.10 -9.54
CA PHE A 67 3.00 4.29 -8.16
C PHE A 67 2.95 5.76 -7.70
N ASN A 68 3.24 6.70 -8.62
CA ASN A 68 3.17 8.15 -8.41
C ASN A 68 1.75 8.74 -8.29
N LYS A 69 0.71 7.94 -8.53
CA LYS A 69 -0.70 8.35 -8.37
C LYS A 69 -1.29 7.92 -7.02
N CYS A 70 -0.53 7.17 -6.22
CA CYS A 70 -0.93 6.82 -4.86
C CYS A 70 -0.74 8.02 -3.94
N ALA A 71 -1.83 8.65 -3.55
CA ALA A 71 -1.85 9.88 -2.76
C ALA A 71 -2.02 9.64 -1.25
N LEU A 72 -2.46 8.45 -0.84
CA LEU A 72 -2.79 8.15 0.55
C LEU A 72 -2.38 6.72 0.92
N TRP A 73 -1.83 6.55 2.12
CA TRP A 73 -1.55 5.27 2.76
C TRP A 73 -2.31 5.20 4.07
N VAL A 74 -3.09 4.13 4.27
CA VAL A 74 -3.79 3.81 5.52
C VAL A 74 -3.27 2.48 6.04
N THR A 75 -2.87 2.47 7.31
CA THR A 75 -2.28 1.31 8.01
C THR A 75 -2.52 1.48 9.52
N ASP A 76 -2.46 0.39 10.29
CA ASP A 76 -2.64 0.33 11.75
C ASP A 76 -1.46 0.93 12.55
N ASN A 77 -0.43 1.45 11.86
CA ASN A 77 0.74 2.10 12.43
C ASN A 77 1.71 1.18 13.20
N THR A 78 1.95 -0.02 12.67
CA THR A 78 3.06 -0.86 13.16
C THR A 78 4.44 -0.23 12.89
N ALA A 79 5.45 -0.66 13.66
CA ALA A 79 6.81 -0.10 13.60
C ALA A 79 7.43 -0.13 12.19
N TYR A 80 7.19 -1.21 11.44
CA TYR A 80 7.75 -1.42 10.11
C TYR A 80 6.86 -0.86 8.97
N MET A 81 5.64 -0.42 9.29
CA MET A 81 4.75 0.27 8.36
C MET A 81 4.91 1.78 8.45
N SER A 82 4.64 2.36 9.63
CA SER A 82 4.64 3.82 9.83
C SER A 82 5.21 4.31 11.17
N GLY A 83 6.01 3.50 11.89
CA GLY A 83 6.66 3.87 13.17
C GLY A 83 7.55 5.13 13.13
N GLU A 84 8.39 5.39 14.14
CA GLU A 84 9.20 6.64 14.24
C GLU A 84 9.97 6.99 12.95
N LYS A 85 10.40 5.96 12.21
CA LYS A 85 11.12 6.08 10.93
C LYS A 85 10.25 5.83 9.70
N LYS A 86 8.93 5.79 9.82
CA LYS A 86 7.94 5.60 8.75
C LYS A 86 8.39 4.56 7.68
N GLU A 87 8.84 3.37 8.07
CA GLU A 87 9.77 2.59 7.22
C GLU A 87 9.25 2.19 5.83
N ALA A 88 8.17 1.42 5.71
CA ALA A 88 7.62 1.03 4.40
C ALA A 88 7.13 2.26 3.61
N VAL A 89 6.49 3.21 4.30
CA VAL A 89 6.02 4.48 3.71
C VAL A 89 7.19 5.35 3.24
N ILE A 90 8.35 5.31 3.89
CA ILE A 90 9.55 6.05 3.47
C ILE A 90 10.17 5.38 2.26
N LEU A 91 10.27 4.06 2.25
CA LEU A 91 10.70 3.34 1.04
C LEU A 91 9.78 3.70 -0.13
N PHE A 92 8.48 3.81 0.15
CA PHE A 92 7.48 4.28 -0.80
C PHE A 92 7.77 5.68 -1.33
N ASN A 93 7.86 6.66 -0.42
CA ASN A 93 8.07 8.05 -0.79
C ASN A 93 9.40 8.26 -1.51
N LYS A 94 10.48 7.62 -1.07
CA LYS A 94 11.79 7.68 -1.75
C LYS A 94 11.68 7.24 -3.20
N LYS A 95 10.95 6.15 -3.48
CA LYS A 95 10.75 5.67 -4.84
C LYS A 95 9.88 6.62 -5.67
N ASN A 96 8.93 7.33 -5.06
CA ASN A 96 8.19 8.39 -5.75
C ASN A 96 9.09 9.56 -6.11
N ASP A 97 9.95 10.01 -5.19
CA ASP A 97 10.89 11.11 -5.44
C ASP A 97 11.92 10.75 -6.50
N THR A 98 12.36 9.49 -6.59
CA THR A 98 13.32 9.06 -7.62
C THR A 98 12.73 9.01 -9.03
N ASN A 99 11.41 8.90 -9.16
CA ASN A 99 10.70 8.90 -10.45
C ASN A 99 10.18 10.30 -10.83
N ALA A 100 10.54 11.34 -10.07
CA ALA A 100 10.18 12.74 -10.31
C ALA A 100 11.25 13.55 -11.07
N ILE A 101 12.25 12.88 -11.66
CA ILE A 101 13.32 13.47 -12.49
C ILE A 101 13.23 12.89 -13.89
#